data_AF-A0A9E2PIH0-F1
#
_entry.id   AF-A0A9E2PIH0-F1
#
_cell.length_a   1.000
_cell.length_b   1.000
_cell.length_c   1.000
_cell.angle_alpha   90.00
_cell.angle_beta   90.00
_cell.angle_gamma   90.00
#
_symmetry.space_group_name_H-M   'P 1'
#
loop_
_entity.id
_entity.type
_entity.pdbx_description
1 polymer ?
#
loop_
_entity_poly.entity_id
_entity_poly.type
_entity_poly.pdbx_seq_one_letter_code
_entity_poly.pdbx_strand_id
1 'polypeptide(L)'
;MFLLWLKFIVCAAVVVFSGYRICIYGEKIGQLIKLSRTFVGLMLLAVVTSLPELAVAVSAVKIGALDLALGDLFGSNLFNLTIVGIIFLWFVKEPKLLSFDSVHFISSGFSVLMIALAAMG
;
A
#
# COMPACT_ATOMS: atom_id res chain seq x y z
N MET A 1 -17.41 -5.00 -25.21
CA MET A 1 -16.50 -3.98 -24.65
C MET A 1 -17.12 -3.21 -23.48
N PHE A 2 -18.24 -2.50 -23.66
CA PHE A 2 -18.89 -1.72 -22.58
C PHE A 2 -19.22 -2.53 -21.31
N LEU A 3 -19.75 -3.75 -21.47
CA LEU A 3 -20.08 -4.64 -20.35
C LEU A 3 -18.86 -5.05 -19.50
N LEU A 4 -17.66 -5.12 -20.10
CA LEU A 4 -16.43 -5.47 -19.39
C LEU A 4 -15.95 -4.31 -18.51
N TRP A 5 -15.99 -3.08 -19.04
CA TRP A 5 -15.69 -1.87 -18.27
C TRP A 5 -16.64 -1.70 -17.09
N LEU A 6 -17.94 -1.95 -17.28
CA LEU A 6 -18.92 -1.88 -16.21
C LEU A 6 -18.61 -2.90 -15.10
N LYS A 7 -18.33 -4.16 -15.46
CA LYS A 7 -17.93 -5.20 -14.49
C LYS A 7 -16.66 -4.81 -13.73
N PHE A 8 -15.66 -4.26 -14.43
CA PHE A 8 -14.43 -3.80 -13.81
C PHE A 8 -14.67 -2.70 -12.78
N ILE A 9 -15.45 -1.66 -13.14
CA ILE A 9 -15.77 -0.55 -12.25
C ILE A 9 -16.53 -1.04 -11.00
N VAL A 10 -17.49 -1.94 -11.17
CA VAL A 10 -18.24 -2.52 -10.04
C VAL A 10 -17.32 -3.30 -9.12
N CYS A 11 -16.45 -4.17 -9.66
CA CYS A 11 -15.48 -4.91 -8.85
C CYS A 11 -14.52 -3.96 -8.11
N ALA A 12 -13.98 -2.95 -8.79
CA ALA A 12 -13.10 -1.96 -8.20
C ALA A 12 -13.78 -1.21 -7.04
N ALA A 13 -15.02 -0.77 -7.23
CA ALA A 13 -15.79 -0.09 -6.19
C ALA A 13 -16.01 -0.99 -4.96
N VAL A 14 -16.33 -2.28 -5.17
CA VAL A 14 -16.50 -3.26 -4.09
C VAL A 14 -15.19 -3.47 -3.32
N VAL A 15 -14.05 -3.57 -4.01
CA VAL A 15 -12.74 -3.73 -3.38
C VAL A 15 -12.40 -2.51 -2.52
N VAL A 16 -12.58 -1.29 -3.05
CA VAL A 16 -12.32 -0.04 -2.32
C VAL A 16 -13.22 0.07 -1.09
N PHE A 17 -14.52 -0.19 -1.24
CA PHE A 17 -15.46 -0.14 -0.12
C PHE A 17 -15.13 -1.18 0.96
N SER A 18 -14.77 -2.40 0.55
CA SER A 18 -14.40 -3.48 1.46
C SER A 18 -13.14 -3.12 2.24
N GLY A 19 -12.09 -2.63 1.56
CA GLY A 19 -10.86 -2.17 2.20
C GLY A 19 -11.14 -1.10 3.26
N TYR A 20 -11.92 -0.08 2.92
CA TYR A 20 -12.31 0.97 3.87
C TYR A 20 -13.00 0.41 5.12
N ARG A 21 -13.94 -0.53 4.95
CA ARG A 21 -14.67 -1.14 6.06
C ARG A 21 -13.78 -2.00 6.95
N ILE A 22 -12.84 -2.76 6.37
CA ILE A 22 -11.91 -3.59 7.16
C ILE A 22 -11.03 -2.72 8.07
N CYS A 23 -10.57 -1.55 7.60
CA CYS A 23 -9.84 -0.59 8.46
C CYS A 23 -10.65 -0.19 9.71
N ILE A 24 -11.91 0.20 9.53
CA ILE A 24 -12.79 0.61 10.64
C ILE A 24 -13.00 -0.52 11.65
N TYR A 25 -13.25 -1.74 11.16
CA TYR A 25 -13.46 -2.89 12.03
C TYR A 25 -12.17 -3.30 12.75
N GLY A 26 -11.03 -3.24 12.05
CA GLY A 26 -9.72 -3.47 12.63
C GLY A 26 -9.44 -2.56 13.82
N GLU A 27 -9.68 -1.27 13.67
CA GLU A 27 -9.47 -0.29 14.76
C GLU A 27 -10.32 -0.65 15.99
N LYS A 28 -11.60 -1.01 15.79
CA LYS A 28 -12.49 -1.45 16.87
C LYS A 28 -12.00 -2.73 17.55
N ILE A 29 -11.51 -3.69 16.78
CA ILE A 29 -10.95 -4.95 17.31
C ILE A 29 -9.70 -4.66 18.15
N GLY A 30 -8.79 -3.81 17.69
CA GLY A 30 -7.60 -3.48 18.46
C GLY A 30 -7.87 -2.71 19.74
N GLN A 31 -8.94 -1.90 19.78
CA GLN A 31 -9.41 -1.27 21.02
C GLN A 31 -9.87 -2.31 22.06
N LEU A 32 -10.49 -3.41 21.63
CA LEU A 32 -10.91 -4.50 22.51
C LEU A 32 -9.73 -5.28 23.10
N ILE A 33 -8.63 -5.42 22.34
CA ILE A 33 -7.46 -6.23 22.72
C ILE A 33 -6.47 -5.44 23.62
N LYS A 34 -6.79 -4.18 24.01
CA LYS A 34 -5.92 -3.27 24.80
C LYS A 34 -4.51 -3.09 24.22
N LEU A 35 -4.35 -3.33 22.93
CA LEU A 35 -3.11 -3.11 22.22
C LEU A 35 -2.96 -1.59 21.95
N SER A 36 -1.74 -1.05 21.89
CA SER A 36 -1.58 0.40 21.73
C SER A 36 -2.31 0.86 20.46
N ARG A 37 -3.15 1.89 20.57
CA ARG A 37 -3.98 2.37 19.44
C ARG A 37 -3.12 2.66 18.21
N THR A 38 -1.91 3.17 18.42
CA THR A 38 -0.93 3.47 17.37
C THR A 38 -0.38 2.22 16.71
N PHE A 39 0.00 1.19 17.49
CA PHE A 39 0.56 -0.05 16.94
C PHE A 39 -0.50 -0.85 16.17
N VAL A 40 -1.71 -0.97 16.73
CA VAL A 40 -2.87 -1.54 16.03
C VAL A 40 -3.14 -0.79 14.75
N GLY A 41 -3.27 0.53 14.84
CA GLY A 41 -3.62 1.38 13.70
C GLY A 41 -2.63 1.22 12.57
N LEU A 42 -1.33 1.22 12.86
CA LEU A 42 -0.28 1.02 11.86
C LEU A 42 -0.28 -0.38 11.25
N MET A 43 -0.38 -1.44 12.07
CA MET A 43 -0.42 -2.83 11.59
C MET A 43 -1.66 -3.10 10.73
N LEU A 44 -2.84 -2.70 11.20
CA LEU A 44 -4.08 -2.92 10.46
C LEU A 44 -4.15 -2.08 9.21
N LEU A 45 -3.69 -0.83 9.24
CA LEU A 45 -3.59 -0.02 8.05
C LEU A 45 -2.72 -0.72 7.01
N ALA A 46 -1.50 -1.15 7.40
CA ALA A 46 -0.58 -1.85 6.50
C ALA A 46 -1.18 -3.13 5.90
N VAL A 47 -1.85 -3.95 6.72
CA VAL A 47 -2.48 -5.20 6.26
C VAL A 47 -3.65 -4.91 5.31
N VAL A 48 -4.49 -3.94 5.64
CA VAL A 48 -5.69 -3.63 4.84
C VAL A 48 -5.33 -2.97 3.51
N THR A 49 -4.27 -2.17 3.47
CA THR A 49 -3.74 -1.56 2.23
C THR A 49 -2.89 -2.51 1.40
N SER A 50 -2.69 -3.77 1.81
CA SER A 50 -1.96 -4.78 1.03
C SER A 50 -2.80 -6.03 0.73
N LEU A 51 -3.98 -6.14 1.34
CA LEU A 51 -4.94 -7.23 1.11
C LEU A 51 -5.49 -7.25 -0.33
N PRO A 52 -5.92 -6.10 -0.90
CA PRO A 52 -6.38 -6.03 -2.28
C PRO A 52 -5.30 -6.49 -3.28
N GLU A 53 -4.09 -6.01 -3.12
CA GLU A 53 -2.91 -6.31 -3.92
C GLU A 53 -2.58 -7.81 -3.82
N LEU A 54 -2.59 -8.36 -2.61
CA LEU A 54 -2.43 -9.81 -2.41
C LEU A 54 -3.52 -10.61 -3.14
N ALA A 55 -4.77 -10.15 -3.12
CA ALA A 55 -5.87 -10.82 -3.82
C ALA A 55 -5.71 -10.76 -5.35
N VAL A 56 -5.24 -9.63 -5.89
CA VAL A 56 -4.93 -9.47 -7.32
C VAL A 56 -3.75 -10.36 -7.72
N ALA A 57 -2.64 -10.30 -6.97
CA ALA A 57 -1.46 -11.12 -7.21
C ALA A 57 -1.77 -12.63 -7.20
N VAL A 58 -2.51 -13.12 -6.19
CA VAL A 58 -2.94 -14.53 -6.12
C VAL A 58 -3.84 -14.91 -7.30
N SER A 59 -4.76 -14.02 -7.69
CA SER A 59 -5.66 -14.26 -8.82
C SER A 59 -4.90 -14.30 -10.15
N ALA A 60 -3.94 -13.39 -10.33
CA ALA A 60 -3.09 -13.29 -11.50
C ALA A 60 -2.18 -14.53 -11.67
N VAL A 61 -1.56 -15.00 -10.58
CA VAL A 61 -0.77 -16.24 -10.58
C VAL A 61 -1.64 -17.45 -10.93
N LYS A 62 -2.87 -17.53 -10.39
CA LYS A 62 -3.80 -18.63 -10.68
C LYS A 62 -4.21 -18.73 -12.15
N ILE A 63 -4.26 -17.62 -12.88
CA ILE A 63 -4.58 -17.58 -14.31
C ILE A 63 -3.34 -17.62 -15.21
N GLY A 64 -2.15 -17.83 -14.63
CA GLY A 64 -0.87 -17.85 -15.37
C GLY A 64 -0.41 -16.48 -15.86
N ALA A 65 -1.01 -15.38 -15.40
CA ALA A 65 -0.66 -14.02 -15.77
C ALA A 65 0.43 -13.46 -14.84
N LEU A 66 1.65 -13.99 -14.96
CA LEU A 66 2.77 -13.59 -14.10
C LEU A 66 3.11 -12.10 -14.26
N ASP A 67 3.09 -11.58 -15.49
CA ASP A 67 3.37 -10.18 -15.79
C ASP A 67 2.38 -9.23 -15.10
N LEU A 68 1.12 -9.65 -14.97
CA LEU A 68 0.09 -8.89 -14.26
C LEU A 68 0.36 -8.88 -12.74
N ALA A 69 0.79 -10.02 -12.18
CA ALA A 69 1.13 -10.12 -10.77
C ALA A 69 2.37 -9.26 -10.43
N LEU A 70 3.39 -9.28 -11.27
CA LEU A 70 4.59 -8.45 -11.11
C LEU A 70 4.27 -6.96 -11.30
N GLY A 71 3.46 -6.62 -12.31
CA GLY A 71 3.01 -5.26 -12.55
C GLY A 71 2.21 -4.68 -11.37
N ASP A 72 1.33 -5.49 -10.76
CA ASP A 72 0.60 -5.11 -9.54
C ASP A 72 1.55 -4.91 -8.34
N LEU A 73 2.50 -5.83 -8.11
CA LEU A 73 3.46 -5.76 -7.01
C LEU A 73 4.34 -4.50 -7.07
N PHE A 74 4.93 -4.22 -8.23
CA PHE A 74 5.82 -3.08 -8.41
C PHE A 74 5.07 -1.76 -8.55
N GLY A 75 3.96 -1.78 -9.30
CA GLY A 75 3.12 -0.60 -9.52
C GLY A 75 2.54 -0.06 -8.22
N SER A 76 2.04 -0.93 -7.35
CA SER A 76 1.45 -0.53 -6.06
C SER A 76 2.48 0.07 -5.11
N ASN A 77 3.68 -0.52 -5.03
CA ASN A 77 4.78 0.03 -4.23
C ASN A 77 5.24 1.40 -4.72
N LEU A 78 5.37 1.58 -6.04
CA LEU A 78 5.76 2.87 -6.62
C LEU A 78 4.66 3.92 -6.39
N PHE A 79 3.40 3.54 -6.54
CA PHE A 79 2.25 4.42 -6.32
C PHE A 79 2.17 4.88 -4.85
N ASN A 80 2.33 3.95 -3.90
CA ASN A 80 2.41 4.27 -2.47
C ASN A 80 3.55 5.24 -2.16
N LEU A 81 4.76 5.01 -2.71
CA LEU A 81 5.90 5.92 -2.53
C LEU A 81 5.61 7.31 -3.11
N THR A 82 4.96 7.36 -4.27
CA THR A 82 4.59 8.59 -4.96
C THR A 82 3.58 9.39 -4.13
N ILE A 83 2.54 8.75 -3.58
CA ILE A 83 1.57 9.41 -2.69
C ILE A 83 2.28 10.01 -1.49
N VAL A 84 3.16 9.25 -0.82
CA VAL A 84 3.92 9.73 0.33
C VAL A 84 4.80 10.92 -0.06
N GLY A 85 5.47 10.85 -1.20
CA GLY A 85 6.28 11.96 -1.73
C GLY A 85 5.46 13.23 -2.01
N ILE A 86 4.27 13.09 -2.59
CA ILE A 86 3.35 14.23 -2.83
C ILE A 86 2.89 14.82 -1.51
N ILE A 87 2.49 14.00 -0.53
CA ILE A 87 2.08 14.45 0.80
C ILE A 87 3.24 15.21 1.46
N PHE A 88 4.47 14.71 1.35
CA PHE A 88 5.65 15.38 1.89
C PHE A 88 5.84 16.78 1.27
N LEU A 89 5.76 16.89 -0.07
CA LEU A 89 5.89 18.17 -0.78
C LEU A 89 4.79 19.17 -0.44
N TRP A 90 3.57 18.70 -0.17
CA TRP A 90 2.41 19.57 0.10
C TRP A 90 2.27 19.98 1.57
N PHE A 91 2.55 19.08 2.51
CA PHE A 91 2.26 19.29 3.93
C PHE A 91 3.48 19.64 4.79
N VAL A 92 4.71 19.34 4.34
CA VAL A 92 5.91 19.68 5.12
C VAL A 92 6.34 21.12 4.82
N LYS A 93 5.74 22.07 5.55
CA LYS A 93 6.17 23.48 5.58
C LYS A 93 7.27 23.76 6.61
N GLU A 94 7.56 22.83 7.52
CA GLU A 94 8.57 23.01 8.57
C GLU A 94 9.84 22.19 8.29
N PRO A 95 11.02 22.83 8.14
CA PRO A 95 12.28 22.13 7.88
C PRO A 95 12.83 21.37 9.09
N LYS A 96 12.13 21.31 10.22
CA LYS A 96 12.54 20.55 11.42
C LYS A 96 12.39 19.03 11.28
N LEU A 97 11.73 18.54 10.24
CA LEU A 97 11.71 17.12 9.86
C LEU A 97 12.96 16.69 9.06
N LEU A 98 13.83 17.64 8.66
CA LEU A 98 15.07 17.36 7.91
C LEU A 98 16.27 17.06 8.81
N SER A 99 16.12 17.09 10.15
CA SER A 99 17.14 16.56 11.06
C SER A 99 17.09 15.04 11.04
N PHE A 100 17.59 14.45 9.95
CA PHE A 100 17.72 13.01 9.81
C PHE A 100 19.01 12.54 10.46
N ASP A 101 18.89 11.59 11.37
CA ASP A 101 20.03 10.81 11.85
C ASP A 101 20.58 9.97 10.69
N SER A 102 21.91 9.83 10.57
CA SER A 102 22.60 9.19 9.42
C SER A 102 22.08 7.79 9.08
N VAL A 103 21.50 7.09 10.06
CA VAL A 103 20.91 5.75 9.93
C VAL A 103 19.63 5.74 9.10
N HIS A 104 18.79 6.78 9.21
CA HIS A 104 17.52 6.85 8.46
C HIS A 104 17.73 7.13 6.97
N PHE A 105 18.78 7.89 6.62
CA PHE A 105 19.16 8.14 5.22
C PHE A 105 19.63 6.85 4.52
N ILE A 106 20.48 6.07 5.20
CA ILE A 106 21.00 4.80 4.67
C ILE A 106 19.86 3.78 4.52
N SER A 107 18.99 3.65 5.52
CA SER A 107 17.86 2.70 5.45
C SER A 107 16.90 3.07 4.31
N SER A 108 16.57 4.35 4.13
CA SER A 108 15.68 4.78 3.05
C SER A 108 16.32 4.61 1.68
N GLY A 109 17.62 4.89 1.54
CA GLY A 109 18.37 4.68 0.30
C GLY A 109 18.44 3.20 -0.10
N PHE A 110 18.66 2.32 0.87
CA PHE A 110 18.68 0.87 0.64
C PHE A 110 17.31 0.32 0.22
N SER A 111 16.22 0.80 0.84
CA SER A 111 14.86 0.45 0.44
C SER A 111 14.52 0.89 -0.98
N VAL A 112 14.92 2.11 -1.38
CA VAL A 112 14.71 2.61 -2.74
C VAL A 112 15.53 1.82 -3.76
N LEU A 113 16.80 1.50 -3.44
CA LEU A 113 17.66 0.67 -4.29
C LEU A 113 17.06 -0.74 -4.50
N MET A 114 16.57 -1.37 -3.43
CA MET A 114 15.94 -2.69 -3.50
C MET A 114 14.68 -2.67 -4.38
N ILE A 115 13.84 -1.65 -4.24
CA ILE A 115 12.64 -1.48 -5.10
C ILE A 115 13.04 -1.27 -6.56
N ALA A 116 14.08 -0.46 -6.84
CA ALA A 116 14.56 -0.20 -8.18
C ALA A 116 15.17 -1.45 -8.85
N LEU A 117 16.00 -2.20 -8.13
CA LEU A 117 16.59 -3.44 -8.62
C LEU A 117 15.53 -4.51 -8.91
N ALA A 118 14.54 -4.63 -8.02
CA ALA A 118 13.45 -5.57 -8.22
C ALA A 118 12.58 -5.19 -9.43
N ALA A 119 12.42 -3.90 -9.73
CA ALA A 119 11.70 -3.42 -10.92
C ALA A 119 12.48 -3.58 -12.26
N MET A 120 13.77 -3.94 -12.21
CA MET A 120 14.61 -4.16 -13.40
C MET A 120 14.67 -5.63 -13.85
N GLY A 121 14.06 -6.55 -13.11
CA GLY A 121 13.93 -7.97 -13.46
C GLY A 121 12.53 -8.32 -13.94
#